data_AF-A0A920P5K3-F1
#
_entry.id   AF-A0A920P5K3-F1
#
_cell.length_a   1.000
_cell.length_b   1.000
_cell.length_c   1.000
_cell.angle_alpha   90.00
_cell.angle_beta   90.00
_cell.angle_gamma   90.00
#
_symmetry.space_group_name_H-M   'P 1'
#
loop_
_entity.id
_entity.type
_entity.pdbx_description
1 polymer ?
#
loop_
_entity_poly.entity_id
_entity_poly.type
_entity_poly.pdbx_seq_one_letter_code
_entity_poly.pdbx_strand_id
1 'polypeptide(L)'
;MNRSYGIPADNPFANDGDNNTLSEIYASGVRNPQRFAWDPDNGNMFLADIGQNIVEEISLVTSGADLGWNTWEGSFRFISRSAVSLSNPRGDEALTYPVAEYGQEDPLLQRSSAATGLHVYRSDAIPELANLVLFGDNPSGEVFYVSADLLPSGGQQAIRRILLNDSGDSKTLLQVIQEKNREQGRSPAGRADLRFGSGPDGQVFLLNKRDGVIRLIVSGTGLR
;
A
#
# COMPACT_ATOMS: atom_id res chain seq x y z
N MET A 1 -3.54 -26.24 -20.56
CA MET A 1 -4.52 -25.53 -19.71
C MET A 1 -5.71 -25.15 -20.59
N ASN A 2 -6.94 -25.42 -20.17
CA ASN A 2 -8.14 -24.91 -20.84
C ASN A 2 -8.21 -23.39 -20.59
N ARG A 3 -7.89 -22.58 -21.60
CA ARG A 3 -7.87 -21.12 -21.53
C ARG A 3 -9.30 -20.59 -21.48
N SER A 4 -9.88 -20.49 -20.29
CA SER A 4 -11.18 -19.85 -20.05
C SER A 4 -11.12 -18.31 -20.01
N TYR A 5 -10.04 -17.69 -20.52
CA TYR A 5 -9.85 -16.24 -20.59
C TYR A 5 -9.18 -15.84 -21.90
N GLY A 6 -9.37 -14.59 -22.33
CA GLY A 6 -8.69 -13.98 -23.47
C GLY A 6 -7.56 -13.06 -23.02
N ILE A 7 -6.59 -12.84 -23.91
CA ILE A 7 -5.56 -11.81 -23.75
C ILE A 7 -6.06 -10.54 -24.46
N PRO A 8 -6.14 -9.39 -23.77
CA PRO A 8 -6.42 -8.12 -24.43
C PRO A 8 -5.39 -7.83 -25.53
N ALA A 9 -5.84 -7.45 -26.73
CA ALA A 9 -4.94 -7.22 -27.86
C ALA A 9 -3.99 -6.02 -27.65
N ASP A 10 -4.39 -5.10 -26.78
CA ASP A 10 -3.66 -3.92 -26.33
C ASP A 10 -2.80 -4.17 -25.08
N ASN A 11 -2.74 -5.41 -24.57
CA ASN A 11 -1.79 -5.74 -23.51
C ASN A 11 -0.34 -5.58 -24.02
N PRO A 12 0.53 -4.87 -23.29
CA PRO A 12 1.88 -4.51 -23.72
C PRO A 12 2.79 -5.71 -24.03
N PHE A 13 2.49 -6.87 -23.44
CA PHE A 13 3.27 -8.09 -23.59
C PHE A 13 2.59 -9.13 -24.49
N ALA A 14 1.41 -8.83 -25.04
CA ALA A 14 0.67 -9.80 -25.87
C ALA A 14 1.31 -10.08 -27.23
N ASN A 15 2.03 -9.10 -27.78
CA ASN A 15 2.61 -9.15 -29.12
C ASN A 15 4.01 -8.52 -29.14
N ASP A 16 4.79 -8.65 -28.06
CA ASP A 16 6.12 -8.05 -27.93
C ASP A 16 7.18 -8.75 -28.81
N GLY A 17 6.86 -9.93 -29.36
CA GLY A 17 7.73 -10.71 -30.22
C GLY A 17 8.74 -11.58 -29.46
N ASP A 18 8.67 -11.65 -28.13
CA ASP A 18 9.49 -12.55 -27.31
C ASP A 18 8.68 -13.78 -26.89
N ASN A 19 9.09 -14.94 -27.41
CA ASN A 19 8.46 -16.22 -27.07
C ASN A 19 8.64 -16.64 -25.60
N ASN A 20 9.49 -15.94 -24.83
CA ASN A 20 9.68 -16.17 -23.41
C ASN A 20 8.81 -15.26 -22.53
N THR A 21 8.19 -14.22 -23.11
CA THR A 21 7.28 -13.36 -22.38
C THR A 21 5.89 -13.99 -22.32
N LEU A 22 5.30 -13.97 -21.13
CA LEU A 22 3.90 -14.36 -20.95
C LEU A 22 3.00 -13.17 -21.31
N SER A 23 2.10 -13.37 -22.28
CA SER A 23 1.13 -12.37 -22.74
C SER A 23 0.14 -11.92 -21.66
N GLU A 24 0.07 -12.64 -20.54
CA GLU A 24 -0.73 -12.31 -19.37
C GLU A 24 -0.11 -11.20 -18.49
N ILE A 25 1.19 -10.90 -18.64
CA ILE A 25 1.87 -9.87 -17.84
C ILE A 25 1.22 -8.51 -18.15
N TYR A 26 1.04 -7.67 -17.13
CA TYR A 26 0.59 -6.28 -17.28
C TYR A 26 1.66 -5.28 -16.84
N ALA A 27 2.39 -5.64 -15.78
CA ALA A 27 3.55 -4.92 -15.25
C ALA A 27 4.52 -5.94 -14.62
N SER A 28 5.79 -5.57 -14.50
CA SER A 28 6.87 -6.39 -13.95
C SER A 28 7.60 -5.68 -12.81
N GLY A 29 8.63 -6.32 -12.25
CA GLY A 29 9.52 -5.66 -11.31
C GLY A 29 8.97 -5.49 -9.89
N VAL A 30 8.00 -6.32 -9.49
CA VAL A 30 7.47 -6.37 -8.11
C VAL A 30 8.15 -7.49 -7.31
N ARG A 31 8.25 -7.33 -5.99
CA ARG A 31 8.92 -8.27 -5.09
C ARG A 31 7.94 -9.16 -4.32
N ASN A 32 7.01 -8.56 -3.59
CA ASN A 32 5.98 -9.21 -2.78
C ASN A 32 4.71 -8.33 -2.73
N PRO A 33 4.02 -8.16 -3.87
CA PRO A 33 2.84 -7.32 -3.98
C PRO A 33 1.74 -7.81 -3.03
N GLN A 34 1.41 -7.02 -2.01
CA GLN A 34 0.42 -7.38 -1.00
C GLN A 34 -0.99 -7.04 -1.44
N ARG A 35 -1.21 -5.81 -1.91
CA ARG A 35 -2.52 -5.26 -2.24
C ARG A 35 -2.41 -4.28 -3.39
N PHE A 36 -3.47 -4.18 -4.17
CA PHE A 36 -3.68 -3.09 -5.10
C PHE A 36 -5.09 -2.53 -4.93
N ALA A 37 -5.27 -1.27 -5.35
CA ALA A 37 -6.57 -0.62 -5.41
C ALA A 37 -6.66 0.20 -6.69
N TRP A 38 -7.83 0.17 -7.32
CA TRP A 38 -8.16 1.02 -8.45
C TRP A 38 -8.83 2.29 -7.93
N ASP A 39 -8.41 3.43 -8.47
CA ASP A 39 -9.11 4.68 -8.33
C ASP A 39 -10.35 4.65 -9.24
N PRO A 40 -11.57 4.69 -8.69
CA PRO A 40 -12.79 4.58 -9.49
C PRO A 40 -13.01 5.80 -10.40
N ASP A 41 -12.39 6.95 -10.10
CA ASP A 41 -12.65 8.19 -10.84
C ASP A 41 -11.82 8.28 -12.13
N ASN A 42 -10.62 7.69 -12.16
CA ASN A 42 -9.68 7.83 -13.28
C ASN A 42 -9.02 6.52 -13.73
N GLY A 43 -9.24 5.41 -13.02
CA GLY A 43 -8.68 4.10 -13.36
C GLY A 43 -7.21 3.91 -12.98
N ASN A 44 -6.61 4.79 -12.19
CA ASN A 44 -5.25 4.60 -11.67
C ASN A 44 -5.17 3.37 -10.77
N MET A 45 -4.18 2.50 -10.98
CA MET A 45 -3.90 1.37 -10.08
C MET A 45 -2.77 1.73 -9.13
N PHE A 46 -3.05 1.71 -7.82
CA PHE A 46 -2.02 1.77 -6.80
C PHE A 46 -1.67 0.37 -6.32
N LEU A 47 -0.39 0.11 -6.02
CA LEU A 47 0.12 -1.17 -5.54
C LEU A 47 0.99 -0.96 -4.31
N ALA A 48 0.79 -1.79 -3.28
CA ALA A 48 1.62 -1.85 -2.08
C ALA A 48 2.51 -3.08 -2.18
N ASP A 49 3.82 -2.86 -2.16
CA ASP A 49 4.83 -3.89 -2.29
C ASP A 49 5.76 -3.90 -1.06
N ILE A 50 6.04 -5.10 -0.54
CA ILE A 50 6.96 -5.28 0.59
C ILE A 50 8.33 -5.58 0.05
N GLY A 51 9.30 -4.70 0.32
CA GLY A 51 10.69 -4.84 -0.10
C GLY A 51 11.42 -6.06 0.47
N GLN A 52 12.67 -6.20 0.05
CA GLN A 52 13.53 -7.32 0.42
C GLN A 52 14.26 -7.13 1.76
N ASN A 53 14.11 -5.98 2.42
CA ASN A 53 14.24 -5.73 3.88
C ASN A 53 14.45 -4.24 4.20
N ILE A 54 14.47 -3.36 3.20
CA ILE A 54 14.99 -2.00 3.36
C ILE A 54 13.89 -0.98 3.08
N VAL A 55 13.14 -1.14 1.99
CA VAL A 55 12.17 -0.14 1.53
C VAL A 55 10.79 -0.77 1.35
N GLU A 56 9.78 -0.10 1.89
CA GLU A 56 8.37 -0.36 1.62
C GLU A 56 7.85 0.60 0.56
N GLU A 57 7.00 0.14 -0.36
CA GLU A 57 6.68 0.86 -1.58
C GLU A 57 5.17 0.95 -1.84
N ILE A 58 4.70 2.16 -2.17
CA ILE A 58 3.40 2.41 -2.79
C ILE A 58 3.64 2.98 -4.18
N SER A 59 3.22 2.25 -5.21
CA SER A 59 3.50 2.58 -6.61
C SER A 59 2.23 2.81 -7.40
N LEU A 60 2.26 3.76 -8.34
CA LEU A 60 1.26 3.89 -9.39
C LEU A 60 1.67 2.94 -10.52
N VAL A 61 0.86 1.93 -10.81
CA VAL A 61 1.15 0.92 -11.82
C VAL A 61 0.40 1.22 -13.10
N THR A 62 1.15 1.40 -14.19
CA THR A 62 0.63 1.60 -15.53
C THR A 62 0.92 0.39 -16.41
N SER A 63 0.27 0.34 -17.57
CA SER A 63 0.49 -0.71 -18.56
C SER A 63 1.96 -0.76 -18.99
N GLY A 64 2.61 -1.91 -18.81
CA GLY A 64 3.99 -2.15 -19.19
C GLY A 64 5.02 -1.63 -18.18
N ALA A 65 4.58 -1.14 -17.03
CA ALA A 65 5.48 -0.62 -16.00
C ALA A 65 6.47 -1.70 -15.54
N ASP A 66 7.75 -1.33 -15.44
CA ASP A 66 8.75 -2.10 -14.72
C ASP A 66 9.04 -1.39 -13.38
N LEU A 67 8.68 -2.04 -12.28
CA LEU A 67 8.89 -1.53 -10.92
C LEU A 67 10.30 -1.84 -10.38
N GLY A 68 11.17 -2.47 -11.18
CA GLY A 68 12.62 -2.49 -10.96
C GLY A 68 13.17 -3.63 -10.10
N TRP A 69 12.33 -4.37 -9.36
CA TRP A 69 12.80 -5.54 -8.61
C TRP A 69 13.32 -6.64 -9.57
N ASN A 70 14.49 -7.24 -9.35
CA ASN A 70 15.34 -7.20 -8.15
C ASN A 70 16.61 -6.35 -8.28
N THR A 71 16.65 -5.45 -9.26
CA THR A 71 17.80 -4.57 -9.47
C THR A 71 17.67 -3.29 -8.64
N TRP A 72 16.44 -2.91 -8.31
CA TRP A 72 16.09 -1.79 -7.46
C TRP A 72 15.16 -2.24 -6.33
N GLU A 73 15.25 -1.56 -5.19
CA GLU A 73 14.33 -1.65 -4.06
C GLU A 73 13.93 -0.22 -3.72
N GLY A 74 12.70 0.17 -4.09
CA GLY A 74 12.29 1.57 -4.17
C GLY A 74 13.20 2.40 -5.09
N SER A 75 13.61 3.56 -4.59
CA SER A 75 14.49 4.48 -5.29
C SER A 75 15.95 4.04 -5.41
N PHE A 76 16.34 2.91 -4.82
CA PHE A 76 17.75 2.59 -4.60
C PHE A 76 18.15 1.29 -5.29
N ARG A 77 19.38 1.24 -5.84
CA ARG A 77 19.91 0.00 -6.43
C ARG A 77 20.06 -1.04 -5.33
N PHE A 78 19.46 -2.20 -5.52
CA PHE A 78 19.55 -3.32 -4.60
C PHE A 78 20.96 -3.92 -4.61
N ILE A 79 21.54 -4.15 -3.44
CA ILE A 79 22.84 -4.84 -3.28
C ILE A 79 22.64 -6.16 -2.56
N SER A 80 21.95 -6.13 -1.42
CA SER A 80 21.68 -7.30 -0.59
C SER A 80 20.52 -7.02 0.38
N ARG A 81 20.12 -8.04 1.13
CA ARG A 81 19.12 -7.95 2.21
C ARG A 81 19.45 -6.97 3.35
N SER A 82 20.61 -6.35 3.33
CA SER A 82 21.08 -5.41 4.36
C SER A 82 21.66 -4.12 3.79
N ALA A 83 21.67 -3.95 2.45
CA ALA A 83 22.19 -2.75 1.83
C ALA A 83 21.53 -2.46 0.48
N VAL A 84 21.29 -1.17 0.26
CA VAL A 84 21.05 -0.56 -1.06
C VAL A 84 22.13 0.47 -1.33
N SER A 85 22.34 0.83 -2.60
CA SER A 85 23.19 1.97 -2.95
C SER A 85 22.39 3.28 -2.88
N LEU A 86 22.90 4.24 -2.14
CA LEU A 86 22.38 5.61 -2.12
C LEU A 86 22.90 6.47 -3.29
N SER A 87 23.78 5.92 -4.14
CA SER A 87 24.28 6.60 -5.32
C SER A 87 23.20 6.66 -6.40
N ASN A 88 23.00 7.83 -7.01
CA ASN A 88 22.09 8.02 -8.15
C ASN A 88 20.69 7.38 -7.92
N PRO A 89 19.98 7.76 -6.84
CA PRO A 89 18.65 7.26 -6.59
C PRO A 89 17.74 7.66 -7.75
N ARG A 90 16.84 6.76 -8.14
CA ARG A 90 15.96 6.93 -9.30
C ARG A 90 16.68 7.16 -10.64
N GLY A 91 17.88 6.61 -10.77
CA GLY A 91 18.77 6.87 -11.90
C GLY A 91 18.51 6.09 -13.19
N ASP A 92 17.41 5.34 -13.29
CA ASP A 92 17.01 4.60 -14.49
C ASP A 92 15.64 5.07 -14.97
N GLU A 93 15.63 5.85 -16.06
CA GLU A 93 14.43 6.47 -16.60
C GLU A 93 13.42 5.47 -17.18
N ALA A 94 13.83 4.22 -17.42
CA ALA A 94 12.94 3.17 -17.89
C ALA A 94 12.04 2.60 -16.77
N LEU A 95 12.37 2.87 -15.50
CA LEU A 95 11.66 2.30 -14.36
C LEU A 95 10.53 3.21 -13.87
N THR A 96 9.50 2.55 -13.33
CA THR A 96 8.42 3.20 -12.60
C THR A 96 8.72 3.14 -11.11
N TYR A 97 9.17 4.27 -10.56
CA TYR A 97 9.47 4.38 -9.14
C TYR A 97 8.22 4.63 -8.29
N PRO A 98 8.24 4.25 -6.99
CA PRO A 98 7.09 4.43 -6.11
C PRO A 98 6.73 5.90 -5.91
N VAL A 99 5.42 6.16 -5.78
CA VAL A 99 4.86 7.48 -5.43
C VAL A 99 5.05 7.80 -3.95
N ALA A 100 5.21 6.77 -3.11
CA ALA A 100 5.65 6.88 -1.74
C ALA A 100 6.49 5.66 -1.34
N GLU A 101 7.54 5.90 -0.58
CA GLU A 101 8.39 4.85 -0.03
C GLU A 101 8.87 5.24 1.36
N TYR A 102 9.16 4.24 2.20
CA TYR A 102 9.66 4.44 3.56
C TYR A 102 10.50 3.27 4.03
N GLY A 103 11.43 3.52 4.95
CA GLY A 103 12.39 2.51 5.41
C GLY A 103 11.77 1.52 6.40
N GLN A 104 12.15 0.25 6.32
CA GLN A 104 11.82 -0.76 7.35
C GLN A 104 12.53 -0.51 8.69
N GLU A 105 13.60 0.29 8.68
CA GLU A 105 14.37 0.69 9.86
C GLU A 105 14.26 2.19 10.18
N ASP A 106 13.26 2.88 9.63
CA ASP A 106 13.04 4.31 9.91
C ASP A 106 12.80 4.52 11.42
N PRO A 107 13.61 5.35 12.12
CA PRO A 107 13.50 5.55 13.56
C PRO A 107 12.23 6.30 14.00
N LEU A 108 11.52 6.96 13.08
CA LEU A 108 10.22 7.59 13.32
C LEU A 108 9.06 6.60 13.19
N LEU A 109 9.32 5.45 12.58
CA LEU A 109 8.41 4.32 12.46
C LEU A 109 8.89 3.19 13.38
N GLN A 110 8.10 2.13 13.49
CA GLN A 110 8.59 0.90 14.11
C GLN A 110 9.56 0.17 13.17
N ARG A 111 10.35 -0.75 13.73
CA ARG A 111 11.14 -1.67 12.93
C ARG A 111 10.27 -2.70 12.22
N SER A 112 10.82 -3.24 11.14
CA SER A 112 10.24 -4.36 10.38
C SER A 112 8.92 -3.99 9.70
N SER A 113 8.82 -2.77 9.18
CA SER A 113 7.66 -2.32 8.41
C SER A 113 7.31 -3.30 7.29
N ALA A 114 6.03 -3.35 6.96
CA ALA A 114 5.51 -4.11 5.82
C ALA A 114 4.26 -3.42 5.27
N ALA A 115 4.42 -2.71 4.16
CA ALA A 115 3.34 -2.06 3.44
C ALA A 115 2.22 -3.05 3.10
N THR A 116 1.00 -2.62 3.36
CA THR A 116 -0.19 -3.43 3.19
C THR A 116 -1.39 -2.51 3.10
N GLY A 117 -2.54 -3.07 2.72
CA GLY A 117 -3.78 -2.33 2.69
C GLY A 117 -3.70 -1.23 1.65
N LEU A 118 -4.62 -1.23 0.70
CA LEU A 118 -4.73 -0.11 -0.21
C LEU A 118 -6.21 0.16 -0.43
N HIS A 119 -6.56 1.43 -0.38
CA HIS A 119 -7.90 1.89 -0.68
C HIS A 119 -7.83 3.32 -1.21
N VAL A 120 -8.42 3.57 -2.37
CA VAL A 120 -8.60 4.93 -2.90
C VAL A 120 -9.98 5.40 -2.48
N TYR A 121 -10.06 6.47 -1.70
CA TYR A 121 -11.33 6.97 -1.18
C TYR A 121 -11.78 8.22 -1.93
N ARG A 122 -12.89 8.10 -2.65
CA ARG A 122 -13.48 9.19 -3.48
C ARG A 122 -14.84 9.69 -2.99
N SER A 123 -15.41 9.05 -1.96
CA SER A 123 -16.69 9.48 -1.39
C SER A 123 -16.50 10.69 -0.45
N ASP A 124 -17.58 11.46 -0.27
CA ASP A 124 -17.73 12.54 0.69
C ASP A 124 -18.34 12.09 2.03
N ALA A 125 -18.68 10.80 2.20
CA ALA A 125 -19.28 10.29 3.43
C ALA A 125 -18.35 10.41 4.65
N ILE A 126 -17.04 10.37 4.42
CA ILE A 126 -15.99 10.71 5.39
C ILE A 126 -15.11 11.79 4.75
N PRO A 127 -15.48 13.08 4.85
CA PRO A 127 -14.81 14.17 4.14
C PRO A 127 -13.30 14.25 4.39
N GLU A 128 -12.85 13.83 5.56
CA GLU A 128 -11.44 13.83 5.97
C GLU A 128 -10.59 12.83 5.17
N LEU A 129 -11.23 11.85 4.53
CA LEU A 129 -10.55 10.83 3.70
C LEU A 129 -10.70 11.10 2.20
N ALA A 130 -11.49 12.09 1.81
CA ALA A 130 -11.79 12.36 0.40
C ALA A 130 -10.50 12.63 -0.40
N ASN A 131 -10.40 11.98 -1.57
CA ASN A 131 -9.29 12.10 -2.51
C ASN A 131 -7.93 11.61 -1.98
N LEU A 132 -7.96 10.64 -1.06
CA LEU A 132 -6.77 10.03 -0.49
C LEU A 132 -6.59 8.59 -0.96
N VAL A 133 -5.32 8.22 -1.16
CA VAL A 133 -4.91 6.82 -1.20
C VAL A 133 -4.49 6.43 0.21
N LEU A 134 -5.30 5.59 0.85
CA LEU A 134 -5.04 5.05 2.17
C LEU A 134 -4.23 3.76 2.04
N PHE A 135 -3.20 3.64 2.87
CA PHE A 135 -2.43 2.41 3.01
C PHE A 135 -2.05 2.21 4.47
N GLY A 136 -1.55 1.03 4.81
CA GLY A 136 -1.20 0.69 6.17
C GLY A 136 0.14 -0.05 6.29
N ASP A 137 0.53 -0.24 7.54
CA ASP A 137 1.68 -1.03 7.92
C ASP A 137 1.24 -2.26 8.72
N ASN A 138 1.59 -3.44 8.21
CA ASN A 138 1.07 -4.72 8.71
C ASN A 138 1.41 -4.96 10.20
N PRO A 139 2.65 -4.72 10.67
CA PRO A 139 2.95 -4.98 12.07
C PRO A 139 2.43 -3.88 12.99
N SER A 140 2.58 -2.59 12.69
CA SER A 140 2.21 -1.52 13.63
C SER A 140 0.72 -1.22 13.64
N GLY A 141 0.02 -1.58 12.55
CA GLY A 141 -1.33 -1.12 12.31
C GLY A 141 -1.42 0.39 12.08
N GLU A 142 -0.32 1.05 11.72
CA GLU A 142 -0.37 2.43 11.26
C GLU A 142 -1.17 2.51 9.96
N VAL A 143 -1.91 3.60 9.84
CA VAL A 143 -2.58 3.99 8.61
C VAL A 143 -1.92 5.26 8.12
N PHE A 144 -1.59 5.27 6.83
CA PHE A 144 -0.97 6.38 6.14
C PHE A 144 -1.81 6.78 4.95
N TYR A 145 -1.52 7.97 4.42
CA TYR A 145 -2.05 8.40 3.15
C TYR A 145 -1.09 9.23 2.34
N VAL A 146 -1.35 9.21 1.03
CA VAL A 146 -0.89 10.17 0.03
C VAL A 146 -2.10 10.74 -0.71
N SER A 147 -1.93 11.86 -1.40
CA SER A 147 -2.99 12.41 -2.26
C SER A 147 -3.20 11.51 -3.48
N ALA A 148 -4.45 11.23 -3.82
CA ALA A 148 -4.81 10.53 -5.05
C ALA A 148 -4.69 11.41 -6.31
N ASP A 149 -4.71 12.75 -6.13
CA ASP A 149 -4.72 13.71 -7.24
C ASP A 149 -3.36 14.39 -7.46
N LEU A 150 -2.59 14.61 -6.40
CA LEU A 150 -1.32 15.34 -6.45
C LEU A 150 -0.13 14.38 -6.60
N LEU A 151 -0.22 13.46 -7.55
CA LEU A 151 0.83 12.47 -7.80
C LEU A 151 2.11 13.15 -8.32
N PRO A 152 3.30 12.71 -7.85
CA PRO A 152 4.55 13.32 -8.25
C PRO A 152 4.89 12.94 -9.70
N SER A 153 5.36 13.91 -10.49
CA SER A 153 5.94 13.66 -11.82
C SER A 153 7.42 13.24 -11.75
N GLY A 154 7.87 12.81 -10.57
CA GLY A 154 9.26 12.55 -10.20
C GLY A 154 9.47 12.71 -8.69
N GLY A 155 10.34 11.90 -8.10
CA GLY A 155 10.48 11.82 -6.62
C GLY A 155 9.28 11.15 -5.95
N GLN A 156 9.05 11.46 -4.68
CA GLN A 156 8.00 10.83 -3.85
C GLN A 156 7.15 11.88 -3.13
N GLN A 157 5.92 11.50 -2.76
CA GLN A 157 5.13 12.26 -1.80
C GLN A 157 5.62 12.01 -0.37
N ALA A 158 5.41 13.01 0.49
CA ALA A 158 5.43 12.77 1.93
C ALA A 158 4.20 11.94 2.34
N ILE A 159 4.45 10.84 3.04
CA ILE A 159 3.38 10.08 3.70
C ILE A 159 2.88 10.84 4.92
N ARG A 160 1.58 10.77 5.18
CA ARG A 160 0.95 11.38 6.36
C ARG A 160 0.24 10.30 7.15
N ARG A 161 0.35 10.34 8.48
CA ARG A 161 -0.24 9.35 9.39
C ARG A 161 -1.69 9.73 9.72
N ILE A 162 -2.57 8.74 9.71
CA ILE A 162 -3.92 8.81 10.29
C ILE A 162 -3.88 8.05 11.62
N LEU A 163 -4.27 8.73 12.69
CA LEU A 163 -4.50 8.11 13.99
C LEU A 163 -5.99 7.87 14.16
N LEU A 164 -6.36 6.68 14.62
CA LEU A 164 -7.74 6.34 14.90
C LEU A 164 -8.10 6.93 16.27
N ASN A 165 -9.23 7.61 16.36
CA ASN A 165 -9.81 7.94 17.65
C ASN A 165 -10.69 6.76 18.09
N ASP A 166 -10.33 6.14 19.21
CA ASP A 166 -11.14 5.11 19.85
C ASP A 166 -11.34 5.46 21.33
N SER A 167 -12.58 5.80 21.68
CA SER A 167 -12.97 6.27 23.00
C SER A 167 -12.24 7.53 23.50
N GLY A 168 -11.88 8.44 22.58
CA GLY A 168 -11.25 9.73 22.91
C GLY A 168 -9.72 9.73 22.78
N ASP A 169 -9.11 8.56 22.65
CA ASP A 169 -7.66 8.40 22.54
C ASP A 169 -7.21 8.15 21.09
N SER A 170 -6.14 8.84 20.68
CA SER A 170 -5.49 8.61 19.39
C SER A 170 -4.61 7.36 19.43
N LYS A 171 -4.93 6.37 18.60
CA LYS A 171 -4.32 5.04 18.60
C LYS A 171 -3.98 4.55 17.19
N THR A 172 -2.98 3.67 17.08
CA THR A 172 -2.80 2.81 15.90
C THR A 172 -3.81 1.66 15.93
N LEU A 173 -4.05 0.99 14.80
CA LEU A 173 -4.93 -0.18 14.80
C LEU A 173 -4.40 -1.30 15.70
N LEU A 174 -3.08 -1.48 15.83
CA LEU A 174 -2.52 -2.48 16.75
C LEU A 174 -2.92 -2.20 18.21
N GLN A 175 -2.88 -0.94 18.64
CA GLN A 175 -3.27 -0.58 20.00
C GLN A 175 -4.76 -0.88 20.25
N VAL A 176 -5.64 -0.54 19.29
CA VAL A 176 -7.08 -0.87 19.36
C VAL A 176 -7.30 -2.39 19.39
N ILE A 177 -6.53 -3.17 18.62
CA ILE A 177 -6.57 -4.65 18.64
C ILE A 177 -6.10 -5.20 20.00
N GLN A 178 -5.00 -4.66 20.55
CA GLN A 178 -4.45 -5.12 21.83
C GLN A 178 -5.41 -4.84 22.99
N GLU A 179 -6.06 -3.69 23.00
CA GLU A 179 -7.13 -3.36 23.95
C GLU A 179 -8.29 -4.34 23.83
N LYS A 180 -8.79 -4.57 22.62
CA LYS A 180 -9.87 -5.53 22.38
C LYS A 180 -9.50 -6.94 22.84
N ASN A 181 -8.27 -7.39 22.59
CA ASN A 181 -7.81 -8.69 23.06
C ASN A 181 -7.76 -8.77 24.59
N ARG A 182 -7.32 -7.71 25.28
CA ARG A 182 -7.35 -7.66 26.76
C ARG A 182 -8.77 -7.78 27.30
N GLU A 183 -9.73 -7.05 26.73
CA GLU A 183 -11.15 -7.16 27.09
C GLU A 183 -11.71 -8.57 26.90
N GLN A 184 -11.24 -9.27 25.87
CA GLN A 184 -11.62 -10.65 25.55
C GLN A 184 -10.84 -11.71 26.37
N GLY A 185 -9.94 -11.31 27.28
CA GLY A 185 -9.10 -12.23 28.04
C GLY A 185 -8.03 -12.95 27.21
N ARG A 186 -7.65 -12.39 26.05
CA ARG A 186 -6.63 -12.92 25.13
C ARG A 186 -5.29 -12.22 25.32
N SER A 187 -4.21 -12.88 24.92
CA SER A 187 -2.87 -12.26 24.88
C SER A 187 -2.82 -11.08 23.91
N PRO A 188 -2.03 -10.02 24.21
CA PRO A 188 -1.83 -8.91 23.29
C PRO A 188 -1.31 -9.38 21.92
N ALA A 189 -1.84 -8.80 20.85
CA ALA A 189 -1.35 -9.08 19.50
C ALA A 189 0.04 -8.46 19.28
N GLY A 190 0.93 -9.20 18.60
CA GLY A 190 2.26 -8.70 18.22
C GLY A 190 2.31 -7.98 16.86
N ARG A 191 1.22 -7.98 16.10
CA ARG A 191 1.07 -7.27 14.83
C ARG A 191 -0.41 -7.04 14.49
N ALA A 192 -0.72 -6.10 13.62
CA ALA A 192 -2.10 -5.77 13.24
C ALA A 192 -2.66 -6.68 12.13
N ASP A 193 -1.90 -6.96 11.07
CA ASP A 193 -2.40 -7.61 9.84
C ASP A 193 -3.58 -6.87 9.19
N LEU A 194 -3.42 -5.55 9.05
CA LEU A 194 -4.43 -4.61 8.60
C LEU A 194 -4.87 -4.87 7.15
N ARG A 195 -6.18 -4.75 6.92
CA ARG A 195 -6.80 -4.66 5.58
C ARG A 195 -7.92 -3.62 5.58
N PHE A 196 -8.09 -2.95 4.45
CA PHE A 196 -9.27 -2.16 4.17
C PHE A 196 -10.34 -3.03 3.49
N GLY A 197 -11.60 -2.74 3.78
CA GLY A 197 -12.77 -3.24 3.08
C GLY A 197 -13.66 -2.09 2.68
N SER A 198 -14.43 -2.24 1.60
CA SER A 198 -15.38 -1.24 1.14
C SER A 198 -16.80 -1.72 1.32
N GLY A 199 -17.71 -0.82 1.70
CA GLY A 199 -19.14 -1.05 1.80
C GLY A 199 -19.94 -0.15 0.88
N PRO A 200 -21.28 -0.25 0.92
CA PRO A 200 -22.15 0.70 0.23
C PRO A 200 -21.95 2.13 0.77
N ASP A 201 -22.41 3.12 0.00
CA ASP A 201 -22.54 4.52 0.43
C ASP A 201 -21.26 5.13 1.04
N GLY A 202 -20.09 4.78 0.47
CA GLY A 202 -18.81 5.33 0.91
C GLY A 202 -18.30 4.77 2.25
N GLN A 203 -18.83 3.64 2.72
CA GLN A 203 -18.32 2.98 3.92
C GLN A 203 -16.93 2.37 3.69
N VAL A 204 -16.04 2.56 4.67
CA VAL A 204 -14.73 1.91 4.72
C VAL A 204 -14.61 1.12 6.01
N PHE A 205 -14.17 -0.12 5.91
CA PHE A 205 -13.94 -1.00 7.04
C PHE A 205 -12.45 -1.25 7.26
N LEU A 206 -12.05 -1.33 8.53
CA LEU A 206 -10.76 -1.90 8.95
C LEU A 206 -10.96 -3.32 9.45
N LEU A 207 -10.22 -4.23 8.82
CA LEU A 207 -10.19 -5.64 9.15
C LEU A 207 -8.79 -6.01 9.64
N ASN A 208 -8.74 -7.05 10.47
CA ASN A 208 -7.50 -7.60 11.01
C ASN A 208 -7.67 -9.11 11.30
N LYS A 209 -6.57 -9.80 11.61
CA LYS A 209 -6.58 -11.26 11.87
C LYS A 209 -6.49 -11.64 13.35
N ARG A 210 -6.59 -10.67 14.27
CA ARG A 210 -5.99 -10.75 15.61
C ARG A 210 -6.98 -10.65 16.76
N ASP A 211 -8.14 -10.04 16.54
CA ASP A 211 -9.21 -9.93 17.55
C ASP A 211 -10.59 -10.44 17.08
N GLY A 212 -10.76 -10.70 15.77
CA GLY A 212 -12.01 -11.14 15.17
C GLY A 212 -13.05 -10.03 14.97
N VAL A 213 -12.64 -8.75 15.00
CA VAL A 213 -13.52 -7.59 14.88
C VAL A 213 -13.32 -6.89 13.53
N ILE A 214 -14.44 -6.61 12.85
CA ILE A 214 -14.53 -5.70 11.71
C ILE A 214 -14.96 -4.34 12.24
N ARG A 215 -14.23 -3.28 11.89
CA ARG A 215 -14.49 -1.91 12.37
C ARG A 215 -14.93 -1.05 11.20
N LEU A 216 -16.02 -0.30 11.35
CA LEU A 216 -16.40 0.75 10.40
C LEU A 216 -15.63 2.02 10.74
N ILE A 217 -14.98 2.64 9.75
CA ILE A 217 -14.42 3.99 9.89
C ILE A 217 -15.57 4.97 9.75
N VAL A 218 -15.62 5.96 10.64
CA VAL A 218 -16.60 7.04 10.62
C VAL A 218 -15.88 8.39 10.70
N SER A 219 -16.53 9.44 10.20
CA SER A 219 -16.03 10.81 10.37
C SER A 219 -15.95 11.17 11.87
N GLY A 220 -14.95 11.98 12.22
CA GLY A 220 -14.72 12.37 13.61
C GLY A 220 -15.80 13.35 14.07
N THR A 221 -16.67 12.94 15.00
CA THR A 221 -17.53 13.88 15.71
C THR A 221 -16.72 14.57 16.82
N GLY A 222 -16.00 15.64 16.49
CA GLY A 222 -15.21 16.43 17.46
C GLY A 222 -14.95 17.85 16.96
N LEU A 223 -15.39 18.83 17.76
CA LEU A 223 -15.42 20.28 17.55
C LEU A 223 -14.25 20.86 16.72
N ARG A 224 -14.60 21.70 15.73
CA ARG A 224 -13.68 22.70 15.17
C ARG A 224 -13.16 23.64 16.25
#